data_AF-A0A3N5UEI7-F1
#
_entry.id   AF-A0A3N5UEI7-F1
#
_cell.length_a   1.000
_cell.length_b   1.000
_cell.length_c   1.000
_cell.angle_alpha   90.00
_cell.angle_beta   90.00
_cell.angle_gamma   90.00
#
_symmetry.space_group_name_H-M   'P 1'
#
loop_
_entity.id
_entity.type
_entity.pdbx_description
1 polymer ?
#
loop_
_entity_poly.entity_id
_entity_poly.type
_entity_poly.pdbx_seq_one_letter_code
_entity_poly.pdbx_strand_id
1 'polypeptide(L)'
;TPLGEGVVTSLGFNGPTERIRLELPSSPGVRAIAPAVPFGSQNIVIEATRPPEQAAAFPLCVNDKAWVGIRRLHALSHPGLNFLVVTDGSLRSQSALSLGGYLARMSHARMTLLGVGKDEALLESYLQDARKQLGNGMASVQVRTDSAPTPIAVARSIRENPVDLVIVGWRPVEGVGFAEQILQSGDHHLLLAAHPGARLEKALVCAASGEPGKDDVLFAGRLLRHVGAQAKLLTVVNGASNSEYQRQHIERFIAGGRHSLERFGVPTESEIRNGHPQTEIIEEIKKGEFDLAVLGAPLPDRDGRVSITRVVEGVMKNAGNCSLLIVRSHSFRK
;
A
#
# COMPACT_ATOMS: atom_id res chain seq x y z
N THR A 1 -8.31 -7.13 31.88
CA THR A 1 -9.42 -6.50 31.13
C THR A 1 -9.89 -7.44 30.04
N PRO A 2 -11.19 -7.78 29.96
CA PRO A 2 -11.71 -8.61 28.87
C PRO A 2 -11.60 -7.85 27.54
N LEU A 3 -11.15 -8.52 26.49
CA LEU A 3 -11.17 -8.03 25.11
C LEU A 3 -12.49 -8.39 24.42
N GLY A 4 -12.98 -9.61 24.64
CA GLY A 4 -14.21 -10.10 24.03
C GLY A 4 -14.28 -11.63 24.03
N GLU A 5 -15.41 -12.14 23.55
CA GLU A 5 -15.60 -13.56 23.23
C GLU A 5 -15.10 -13.84 21.81
N GLY A 6 -14.29 -14.88 21.66
CA GLY A 6 -13.80 -15.36 20.35
C GLY A 6 -14.13 -16.83 20.14
N VAL A 7 -14.01 -17.29 18.89
CA VAL A 7 -14.23 -18.68 18.49
C VAL A 7 -12.89 -19.33 18.17
N VAL A 8 -12.65 -20.52 18.71
CA VAL A 8 -11.44 -21.30 18.41
C VAL A 8 -11.51 -21.82 16.97
N THR A 9 -10.56 -21.42 16.13
CA THR A 9 -10.53 -21.81 14.71
C THR A 9 -9.49 -22.88 14.40
N SER A 10 -8.43 -22.99 15.20
CA SER A 10 -7.45 -24.06 15.07
C SER A 10 -6.75 -24.37 16.38
N LEU A 11 -6.36 -25.64 16.53
CA LEU A 11 -5.55 -26.16 17.62
C LEU A 11 -4.35 -26.92 17.02
N GLY A 12 -3.20 -26.83 17.69
CA GLY A 12 -2.03 -27.60 17.32
C GLY A 12 -1.03 -27.67 18.47
N PHE A 13 -0.11 -28.63 18.41
CA PHE A 13 0.94 -28.77 19.41
C PHE A 13 2.29 -28.37 18.82
N ASN A 14 3.05 -27.60 19.59
CA ASN A 14 4.45 -27.32 19.31
C ASN A 14 5.29 -27.76 20.52
N GLY A 15 5.79 -28.99 20.44
CA GLY A 15 6.41 -29.67 21.58
C GLY A 15 5.42 -29.83 22.74
N PRO A 16 5.77 -29.39 23.97
CA PRO A 16 4.89 -29.51 25.13
C PRO A 16 3.81 -28.43 25.18
N THR A 17 3.81 -27.44 24.27
CA THR A 17 2.83 -26.35 24.33
C THR A 17 1.73 -26.54 23.30
N GLU A 18 0.50 -26.22 23.69
CA GLU A 18 -0.61 -26.14 22.76
C GLU A 18 -0.70 -24.72 22.21
N ARG A 19 -0.78 -24.60 20.89
CA ARG A 19 -1.06 -23.37 20.16
C ARG A 19 -2.52 -23.36 19.75
N ILE A 20 -3.19 -22.26 20.07
CA ILE A 20 -4.59 -22.03 19.76
C ILE A 20 -4.67 -20.79 18.89
N ARG A 21 -5.56 -20.83 17.89
CA ARG A 21 -5.98 -19.66 17.14
C ARG A 21 -7.44 -19.37 17.46
N LEU A 22 -7.72 -18.12 17.79
CA LEU A 22 -9.07 -17.62 18.03
C LEU A 22 -9.38 -16.50 17.06
N GLU A 23 -10.62 -16.43 16.60
CA GLU A 23 -11.15 -15.28 15.87
C GLU A 23 -12.08 -14.49 16.79
N LEU A 24 -11.79 -13.20 16.95
CA LEU A 24 -12.60 -12.27 17.70
C LEU A 24 -13.28 -11.30 16.75
N PRO A 25 -14.49 -10.83 17.06
CA PRO A 25 -15.08 -9.68 16.40
C PRO A 25 -14.14 -8.47 16.44
N SER A 26 -14.16 -7.64 15.40
CA SER A 26 -13.44 -6.37 15.43
C SER A 26 -13.92 -5.49 16.58
N SER A 27 -12.97 -4.74 17.15
CA SER A 27 -13.26 -3.68 18.12
C SER A 27 -12.92 -2.33 17.50
N PRO A 28 -13.72 -1.27 17.71
CA PRO A 28 -13.41 0.07 17.20
C PRO A 28 -12.00 0.51 17.60
N GLY A 29 -11.21 0.95 16.62
CA GLY A 29 -9.83 1.40 16.82
C GLY A 29 -8.79 0.29 17.03
N VAL A 30 -9.18 -0.99 17.07
CA VAL A 30 -8.26 -2.12 17.19
C VAL A 30 -8.08 -2.81 15.84
N ARG A 31 -6.83 -3.03 15.43
CA ARG A 31 -6.50 -3.75 14.19
C ARG A 31 -5.43 -4.81 14.44
N ALA A 32 -5.57 -5.94 13.78
CA ALA A 32 -4.49 -6.92 13.71
C ALA A 32 -3.40 -6.42 12.73
N ILE A 33 -2.16 -6.45 13.19
CA ILE A 33 -0.95 -6.18 12.39
C ILE A 33 -0.23 -7.51 12.09
N ALA A 34 -0.27 -8.43 13.05
CA ALA A 34 0.17 -9.80 12.90
C ALA A 34 -0.73 -10.71 13.77
N PRO A 35 -1.09 -11.93 13.33
CA PRO A 35 -0.84 -12.46 11.98
C PRO A 35 -1.59 -11.69 10.88
N ALA A 36 -1.21 -11.89 9.62
CA ALA A 36 -1.88 -11.25 8.49
C ALA A 36 -3.36 -11.65 8.44
N VAL A 37 -4.25 -10.66 8.34
CA VAL A 37 -5.69 -10.90 8.31
C VAL A 37 -6.11 -11.25 6.89
N PRO A 38 -6.93 -12.30 6.68
CA PRO A 38 -7.48 -12.62 5.37
C PRO A 38 -8.19 -11.43 4.72
N PHE A 39 -8.10 -11.35 3.40
CA PHE A 39 -8.79 -10.33 2.61
C PHE A 39 -10.30 -10.39 2.83
N GLY A 40 -10.92 -9.25 3.12
CA GLY A 40 -12.35 -9.13 3.42
C GLY A 40 -12.75 -9.58 4.83
N SER A 41 -11.84 -10.16 5.61
CA SER A 41 -12.13 -10.50 7.01
C SER A 41 -12.05 -9.26 7.91
N GLN A 42 -13.06 -9.12 8.76
CA GLN A 42 -13.14 -8.09 9.78
C GLN A 42 -12.75 -8.62 11.18
N ASN A 43 -12.40 -9.91 11.28
CA ASN A 43 -12.07 -10.52 12.57
C ASN A 43 -10.61 -10.23 12.96
N ILE A 44 -10.38 -10.16 14.27
CA ILE A 44 -9.04 -10.12 14.85
C ILE A 44 -8.64 -11.57 15.13
N VAL A 45 -7.55 -12.01 14.51
CA VAL A 45 -6.97 -13.32 14.77
C VAL A 45 -6.02 -13.20 15.96
N ILE A 46 -6.28 -13.98 17.01
CA ILE A 46 -5.41 -14.11 18.17
C ILE A 46 -4.74 -15.47 18.13
N GLU A 47 -3.41 -15.47 18.15
CA GLU A 47 -2.63 -16.67 18.40
C GLU A 47 -2.18 -16.69 19.84
N ALA A 48 -2.53 -17.76 20.55
CA ALA A 48 -2.17 -17.98 21.94
C ALA A 48 -1.42 -19.30 22.08
N THR A 49 -0.49 -19.36 23.02
CA THR A 49 0.11 -20.61 23.47
C THR A 49 -0.25 -20.84 24.93
N ARG A 50 -0.52 -22.09 25.31
CA ARG A 50 -0.79 -22.48 26.69
C ARG A 50 0.00 -23.72 27.11
N PRO A 51 0.44 -23.80 28.37
CA PRO A 51 1.14 -24.97 28.90
C PRO A 51 0.20 -26.18 29.08
N PRO A 52 0.74 -27.42 29.18
CA PRO A 52 -0.05 -28.64 29.32
C PRO A 52 -1.05 -28.59 30.47
N GLU A 53 -0.63 -28.06 31.62
CA GLU A 53 -1.46 -27.96 32.83
C GLU A 53 -2.72 -27.12 32.57
N GLN A 54 -2.57 -26.00 31.84
CA GLN A 54 -3.69 -25.13 31.49
C GLN A 54 -4.57 -25.74 30.41
N ALA A 55 -3.98 -26.44 29.43
CA ALA A 55 -4.72 -27.15 28.39
C ALA A 55 -5.57 -28.30 28.97
N ALA A 56 -5.03 -29.03 29.95
CA ALA A 56 -5.73 -30.11 30.64
C ALA A 56 -6.83 -29.58 31.57
N ALA A 57 -6.60 -28.46 32.26
CA ALA A 57 -7.59 -27.84 33.14
C ALA A 57 -8.76 -27.19 32.39
N PHE A 58 -8.51 -26.69 31.18
CA PHE A 58 -9.51 -26.01 30.33
C PHE A 58 -9.43 -26.52 28.89
N PRO A 59 -9.85 -27.77 28.62
CA PRO A 59 -9.81 -28.31 27.27
C PRO A 59 -10.69 -27.46 26.35
N LEU A 60 -10.17 -27.13 25.17
CA LEU A 60 -10.89 -26.40 24.12
C LEU A 60 -10.87 -27.23 22.84
N CYS A 61 -11.95 -27.16 22.09
CA CYS A 61 -12.11 -27.75 20.76
C CYS A 61 -12.28 -26.65 19.70
N VAL A 62 -12.07 -27.02 18.43
CA VAL A 62 -12.41 -26.13 17.32
C VAL A 62 -13.92 -25.85 17.35
N ASN A 63 -14.29 -24.60 17.12
CA ASN A 63 -15.62 -24.00 17.25
C ASN A 63 -16.08 -23.70 18.69
N ASP A 64 -15.27 -23.99 19.71
CA ASP A 64 -15.59 -23.55 21.06
C ASP A 64 -15.49 -22.03 21.19
N LYS A 65 -16.36 -21.47 22.03
CA LYS A 65 -16.31 -20.07 22.44
C LYS A 65 -15.40 -19.92 23.64
N ALA A 66 -14.52 -18.93 23.60
CA ALA A 66 -13.63 -18.61 24.70
C ALA A 66 -13.54 -17.11 24.92
N TRP A 67 -13.54 -16.69 26.19
CA TRP A 67 -13.29 -15.31 26.56
C TRP A 67 -11.79 -15.00 26.51
N VAL A 68 -11.43 -13.95 25.80
CA VAL A 68 -10.07 -13.45 25.75
C VAL A 68 -9.96 -12.20 26.62
N GLY A 69 -8.92 -12.14 27.43
CA GLY A 69 -8.59 -10.98 28.25
C GLY A 69 -7.10 -10.66 28.24
N ILE A 70 -6.78 -9.39 28.45
CA ILE A 70 -5.40 -8.92 28.61
C ILE A 70 -5.06 -8.87 30.10
N ARG A 71 -3.94 -9.51 30.46
CA ARG A 71 -3.29 -9.37 31.78
C ARG A 71 -2.09 -8.43 31.73
N ARG A 72 -1.29 -8.50 30.65
CA ARG A 72 -0.14 -7.64 30.39
C ARG A 72 -0.09 -7.32 28.91
N LEU A 73 0.28 -6.08 28.58
CA LEU A 73 0.45 -5.62 27.21
C LEU A 73 1.91 -5.19 27.02
N HIS A 74 2.52 -5.66 25.93
CA HIS A 74 3.81 -5.17 25.48
C HIS A 74 3.63 -4.66 24.04
N ALA A 75 3.82 -3.36 23.85
CA ALA A 75 3.73 -2.75 22.53
C ALA A 75 5.11 -2.84 21.85
N LEU A 76 5.19 -3.58 20.76
CA LEU A 76 6.36 -3.57 19.89
C LEU A 76 6.31 -2.33 19.00
N SER A 77 7.44 -1.62 18.88
CA SER A 77 7.61 -0.56 17.89
C SER A 77 7.48 -1.19 16.50
N HIS A 78 6.34 -1.01 15.84
CA HIS A 78 6.20 -1.46 14.46
C HIS A 78 6.96 -0.47 13.57
N PRO A 79 7.90 -0.92 12.72
CA PRO A 79 8.52 -0.02 11.77
C PRO A 79 7.39 0.56 10.90
N GLY A 80 7.26 1.88 10.91
CA GLY A 80 6.37 2.59 9.98
C GLY A 80 6.77 2.31 8.54
N LEU A 81 6.09 2.96 7.59
CA LEU A 81 6.51 2.89 6.20
C LEU A 81 7.93 3.47 6.05
N ASN A 82 8.67 3.00 5.05
CA ASN A 82 9.96 3.55 4.65
C ASN A 82 9.86 4.11 3.23
N PHE A 83 10.10 5.40 3.07
CA PHE A 83 9.96 6.11 1.81
C PHE A 83 11.31 6.55 1.24
N LEU A 84 11.46 6.43 -0.07
CA LEU A 84 12.53 7.08 -0.83
C LEU A 84 11.91 8.21 -1.65
N VAL A 85 12.22 9.47 -1.32
CA VAL A 85 11.79 10.64 -2.08
C VAL A 85 12.95 11.10 -2.94
N VAL A 86 12.72 11.21 -4.25
CA VAL A 86 13.76 11.56 -5.22
C VAL A 86 13.59 13.00 -5.67
N THR A 87 14.67 13.77 -5.63
CA THR A 87 14.71 15.13 -6.14
C THR A 87 15.97 15.43 -6.92
N ASP A 88 15.84 16.25 -7.95
CA ASP A 88 16.91 16.82 -8.76
C ASP A 88 16.92 18.36 -8.64
N GLY A 89 16.15 18.92 -7.69
CA GLY A 89 15.95 20.36 -7.53
C GLY A 89 15.01 21.01 -8.55
N SER A 90 14.53 20.28 -9.55
CA SER A 90 13.59 20.81 -10.54
C SER A 90 12.21 21.12 -9.95
N LEU A 91 11.45 22.01 -10.61
CA LEU A 91 10.06 22.29 -10.25
C LEU A 91 9.17 21.03 -10.25
N ARG A 92 9.51 20.02 -11.07
CA ARG A 92 8.81 18.74 -11.10
C ARG A 92 9.05 17.95 -9.81
N SER A 93 10.29 17.86 -9.34
CA SER A 93 10.59 17.09 -8.14
C SER A 93 10.04 17.73 -6.86
N GLN A 94 9.64 19.01 -6.90
CA GLN A 94 8.87 19.63 -5.82
C GLN A 94 7.54 18.91 -5.54
N SER A 95 6.89 18.31 -6.54
CA SER A 95 5.70 17.48 -6.33
C SER A 95 6.00 16.29 -5.42
N ALA A 96 7.12 15.60 -5.64
CA ALA A 96 7.54 14.48 -4.79
C ALA A 96 7.98 14.92 -3.40
N LEU A 97 8.68 16.05 -3.28
CA LEU A 97 9.05 16.61 -1.97
C LEU A 97 7.80 16.95 -1.15
N SER A 98 6.85 17.66 -1.75
CA SER A 98 5.61 18.08 -1.09
C SER A 98 4.77 16.88 -0.68
N LEU A 99 4.46 15.97 -1.63
CA LEU A 99 3.61 14.83 -1.37
C LEU A 99 4.30 13.80 -0.47
N GLY A 100 5.58 13.52 -0.71
CA GLY A 100 6.38 12.60 0.10
C GLY A 100 6.57 13.09 1.53
N GLY A 101 6.85 14.38 1.72
CA GLY A 101 6.92 14.99 3.04
C GLY A 101 5.59 14.95 3.79
N TYR A 102 4.49 15.25 3.10
CA TYR A 102 3.14 15.13 3.66
C TYR A 102 2.84 13.68 4.08
N LEU A 103 3.00 12.71 3.19
CA LEU A 103 2.77 11.30 3.47
C LEU A 103 3.64 10.82 4.62
N ALA A 104 4.93 11.16 4.62
CA ALA A 104 5.86 10.71 5.65
C ALA A 104 5.48 11.24 7.04
N ARG A 105 5.07 12.51 7.11
CA ARG A 105 4.61 13.14 8.36
C ARG A 105 3.34 12.47 8.88
N MET A 106 2.34 12.28 8.01
CA MET A 106 1.05 11.72 8.38
C MET A 106 1.12 10.23 8.76
N SER A 107 2.04 9.49 8.14
CA SER A 107 2.23 8.05 8.40
C SER A 107 3.32 7.72 9.40
N HIS A 108 4.00 8.73 9.96
CA HIS A 108 5.23 8.57 10.75
C HIS A 108 6.25 7.68 10.04
N ALA A 109 6.35 7.83 8.71
CA ALA A 109 7.29 7.05 7.90
C ALA A 109 8.72 7.53 8.13
N ARG A 110 9.66 6.57 8.01
CA ARG A 110 11.05 6.90 7.74
C ARG A 110 11.15 7.42 6.32
N MET A 111 11.99 8.41 6.09
CA MET A 111 12.16 8.99 4.77
C MET A 111 13.63 9.19 4.46
N THR A 112 14.05 8.68 3.31
CA THR A 112 15.31 9.03 2.68
C THR A 112 15.02 10.01 1.56
N LEU A 113 15.61 11.20 1.64
CA LEU A 113 15.61 12.19 0.57
C LEU A 113 16.88 11.98 -0.27
N LEU A 114 16.71 11.54 -1.52
CA LEU A 114 17.77 11.30 -2.47
C LEU A 114 17.84 12.45 -3.48
N GLY A 115 18.87 13.28 -3.33
CA GLY A 115 19.26 14.26 -4.34
C GLY A 115 20.01 13.58 -5.49
N VAL A 116 19.58 13.82 -6.72
CA VAL A 116 20.22 13.30 -7.93
C VAL A 116 20.65 14.45 -8.83
N GLY A 117 21.94 14.54 -9.14
CA GLY A 117 22.45 15.60 -9.99
C GLY A 117 23.97 15.60 -10.08
N LYS A 118 24.51 16.17 -11.17
CA LYS A 118 25.96 16.27 -11.39
C LYS A 118 26.59 17.47 -10.67
N ASP A 119 25.81 18.53 -10.43
CA ASP A 119 26.26 19.73 -9.73
C ASP A 119 25.99 19.59 -8.24
N GLU A 120 27.02 19.19 -7.49
CA GLU A 120 26.93 18.92 -6.06
C GLU A 120 26.58 20.18 -5.24
N ALA A 121 27.12 21.35 -5.63
CA ALA A 121 26.90 22.59 -4.89
C ALA A 121 25.44 23.07 -5.03
N LEU A 122 24.92 23.01 -6.26
CA LEU A 122 23.52 23.34 -6.53
C LEU A 122 22.58 22.33 -5.85
N LEU A 123 22.89 21.04 -5.93
CA LEU A 123 22.11 19.97 -5.31
C LEU A 123 22.06 20.10 -3.79
N GLU A 124 23.19 20.40 -3.15
CA GLU A 124 23.26 20.64 -1.70
C GLU A 124 22.39 21.82 -1.28
N SER A 125 22.40 22.93 -2.04
CA SER A 125 21.51 24.07 -1.80
C SER A 125 20.03 23.67 -1.86
N TYR A 126 19.63 22.90 -2.88
CA TYR A 126 18.26 22.43 -3.02
C TYR A 126 17.85 21.47 -1.89
N LEU A 127 18.75 20.58 -1.47
CA LEU A 127 18.49 19.66 -0.37
C LEU A 127 18.37 20.39 0.97
N GLN A 128 19.17 21.43 1.19
CA GLN A 128 19.04 22.28 2.37
C GLN A 128 17.67 22.97 2.40
N ASP A 129 17.21 23.51 1.27
CA ASP A 129 15.89 24.14 1.20
C ASP A 129 14.75 23.13 1.32
N ALA A 130 14.89 21.94 0.73
CA ALA A 130 13.93 20.84 0.91
C ALA A 130 13.82 20.43 2.38
N ARG A 131 14.95 20.33 3.10
CA ARG A 131 14.95 20.06 4.54
C ARG A 131 14.23 21.15 5.34
N LYS A 132 14.45 22.42 5.00
CA LYS A 132 13.73 23.54 5.64
C LYS A 132 12.23 23.43 5.42
N GLN A 133 11.79 23.09 4.20
CA GLN A 133 10.37 22.90 3.86
C GLN A 133 9.72 21.73 4.60
N LEU A 134 10.45 20.63 4.76
CA LEU A 134 9.99 19.45 5.50
C LEU A 134 9.84 19.74 7.01
N GLY A 135 10.70 20.62 7.53
CA GLY A 135 10.67 21.15 8.89
C GLY A 135 11.20 20.18 9.96
N ASN A 136 11.40 20.70 11.17
CA ASN A 136 11.96 19.95 12.31
C ASN A 136 11.02 18.87 12.90
N GLY A 137 9.78 18.77 12.39
CA GLY A 137 8.78 17.81 12.88
C GLY A 137 8.98 16.37 12.37
N MET A 138 9.92 16.14 11.45
CA MET A 138 10.22 14.81 10.92
C MET A 138 11.50 14.26 11.56
N ALA A 139 11.34 13.43 12.60
CA ALA A 139 12.46 12.88 13.39
C ALA A 139 13.35 11.88 12.61
N SER A 140 12.97 11.47 11.39
CA SER A 140 13.64 10.39 10.64
C SER A 140 13.81 10.70 9.16
N VAL A 141 14.35 11.88 8.83
CA VAL A 141 14.78 12.22 7.46
C VAL A 141 16.28 11.98 7.32
N GLN A 142 16.66 11.06 6.44
CA GLN A 142 18.04 10.91 5.97
C GLN A 142 18.18 11.62 4.63
N VAL A 143 19.30 12.30 4.41
CA VAL A 143 19.59 12.98 3.15
C VAL A 143 20.80 12.35 2.50
N ARG A 144 20.69 12.07 1.21
CA ARG A 144 21.75 11.45 0.41
C ARG A 144 21.83 12.13 -0.95
N THR A 145 23.00 12.09 -1.56
CA THR A 145 23.25 12.56 -2.92
C THR A 145 23.80 11.41 -3.76
N ASP A 146 23.49 11.41 -5.05
CA ASP A 146 24.12 10.54 -6.06
C ASP A 146 24.23 11.31 -7.39
N SER A 147 25.37 11.20 -8.06
CA SER A 147 25.64 11.85 -9.34
C SER A 147 25.27 11.01 -10.55
N ALA A 148 24.90 9.74 -10.35
CA ALA A 148 24.41 8.85 -11.40
C ALA A 148 23.02 9.27 -11.91
N PRO A 149 22.62 8.84 -13.13
CA PRO A 149 21.25 9.00 -13.59
C PRO A 149 20.22 8.43 -12.60
N THR A 150 19.08 9.09 -12.49
CA THR A 150 18.05 8.82 -11.46
C THR A 150 17.69 7.34 -11.27
N PRO A 151 17.42 6.54 -12.31
CA PRO A 151 17.09 5.13 -12.11
C PRO A 151 18.22 4.31 -11.50
N ILE A 152 19.47 4.64 -11.83
CA ILE A 152 20.67 3.98 -11.28
C ILE A 152 20.87 4.40 -9.81
N ALA A 153 20.73 5.70 -9.52
CA ALA A 153 20.83 6.23 -8.16
C ALA A 153 19.77 5.60 -7.23
N VAL A 154 18.53 5.49 -7.72
CA VAL A 154 17.43 4.84 -6.99
C VAL A 154 17.74 3.37 -6.71
N ALA A 155 18.20 2.62 -7.73
CA ALA A 155 18.57 1.22 -7.57
C ALA A 155 19.71 1.00 -6.56
N ARG A 156 20.70 1.90 -6.51
CA ARG A 156 21.77 1.86 -5.50
C ARG A 156 21.20 2.11 -4.10
N SER A 157 20.39 3.14 -3.94
CA SER A 157 19.78 3.49 -2.65
C SER A 157 18.91 2.35 -2.10
N ILE A 158 18.10 1.70 -2.94
CA ILE A 158 17.23 0.58 -2.53
C ILE A 158 18.03 -0.65 -2.12
N ARG A 159 19.13 -0.94 -2.83
CA ARG A 159 20.00 -2.09 -2.50
C ARG A 159 20.61 -1.95 -1.11
N GLU A 160 20.98 -0.74 -0.74
CA GLU A 160 21.55 -0.47 0.58
C GLU A 160 20.48 -0.43 1.68
N ASN A 161 19.33 0.17 1.38
CA ASN A 161 18.21 0.26 2.31
C ASN A 161 16.89 0.01 1.57
N PRO A 162 16.31 -1.20 1.69
CA PRO A 162 15.01 -1.50 1.11
C PRO A 162 13.93 -0.54 1.62
N VAL A 163 13.04 -0.12 0.73
CA VAL A 163 11.96 0.83 1.00
C VAL A 163 10.61 0.24 0.61
N ASP A 164 9.53 0.69 1.25
CA ASP A 164 8.17 0.30 0.88
C ASP A 164 7.70 1.08 -0.36
N LEU A 165 8.09 2.36 -0.48
CA LEU A 165 7.59 3.27 -1.52
C LEU A 165 8.67 4.21 -2.05
N VAL A 166 8.81 4.27 -3.36
CA VAL A 166 9.59 5.30 -4.06
C VAL A 166 8.65 6.38 -4.57
N ILE A 167 8.98 7.64 -4.31
CA ILE A 167 8.19 8.82 -4.68
C ILE A 167 9.02 9.69 -5.61
N VAL A 168 8.54 9.87 -6.84
CA VAL A 168 9.19 10.69 -7.88
C VAL A 168 8.20 11.72 -8.41
N GLY A 169 8.71 12.92 -8.72
CA GLY A 169 7.91 13.93 -9.41
C GLY A 169 7.70 13.48 -10.84
N TRP A 170 6.49 13.61 -11.37
CA TRP A 170 6.15 13.04 -12.66
C TRP A 170 5.25 13.96 -13.47
N ARG A 171 5.43 13.91 -14.80
CA ARG A 171 4.52 14.50 -15.79
C ARG A 171 4.26 13.50 -16.92
N PRO A 172 3.06 13.51 -17.55
CA PRO A 172 2.73 12.60 -18.65
C PRO A 172 3.76 12.57 -19.80
N VAL A 173 4.50 13.65 -20.02
CA VAL A 173 5.49 13.80 -21.10
C VAL A 173 6.75 12.93 -20.93
N GLU A 174 7.05 12.42 -19.74
CA GLU A 174 8.26 11.60 -19.47
C GLU A 174 8.14 10.17 -19.99
N GLY A 175 6.94 9.76 -20.37
CA GLY A 175 6.66 8.41 -20.84
C GLY A 175 6.76 7.37 -19.73
N VAL A 176 6.53 6.12 -20.12
CA VAL A 176 6.45 4.98 -19.20
C VAL A 176 7.81 4.38 -18.85
N GLY A 177 8.81 4.52 -19.74
CA GLY A 177 10.11 3.88 -19.58
C GLY A 177 10.87 4.31 -18.31
N PHE A 178 10.69 5.56 -17.88
CA PHE A 178 11.25 6.03 -16.61
C PHE A 178 10.65 5.28 -15.42
N ALA A 179 9.32 5.13 -15.37
CA ALA A 179 8.64 4.41 -14.30
C ALA A 179 8.97 2.91 -14.30
N GLU A 180 9.09 2.29 -15.48
CA GLU A 180 9.54 0.89 -15.63
C GLU A 180 10.92 0.67 -15.03
N GLN A 181 11.89 1.54 -15.36
CA GLN A 181 13.26 1.43 -14.84
C GLN A 181 13.31 1.56 -13.31
N ILE A 182 12.48 2.43 -12.75
CA ILE A 182 12.37 2.58 -11.29
C ILE A 182 11.72 1.34 -10.67
N LEU A 183 10.61 0.84 -11.20
CA LEU A 183 9.97 -0.39 -10.71
C LEU A 183 10.90 -1.59 -10.80
N GLN A 184 11.76 -1.68 -11.82
CA GLN A 184 12.72 -2.77 -11.97
C GLN A 184 13.80 -2.80 -10.87
N SER A 185 13.98 -1.71 -10.14
CA SER A 185 15.09 -1.55 -9.18
C SER A 185 14.89 -2.25 -7.84
N GLY A 186 13.67 -2.70 -7.52
CA GLY A 186 13.37 -3.47 -6.32
C GLY A 186 11.88 -3.73 -6.13
N ASP A 187 11.52 -4.26 -4.96
CA ASP A 187 10.14 -4.69 -4.66
C ASP A 187 9.24 -3.60 -4.07
N HIS A 188 9.66 -2.35 -4.20
CA HIS A 188 8.90 -1.20 -3.69
C HIS A 188 7.72 -0.88 -4.60
N HIS A 189 6.74 -0.18 -4.04
CA HIS A 189 5.71 0.48 -4.81
C HIS A 189 6.26 1.79 -5.41
N LEU A 190 5.56 2.37 -6.38
CA LEU A 190 5.97 3.63 -7.03
C LEU A 190 4.83 4.64 -6.98
N LEU A 191 5.10 5.81 -6.40
CA LEU A 191 4.19 6.96 -6.43
C LEU A 191 4.75 8.03 -7.38
N LEU A 192 3.99 8.30 -8.44
CA LEU A 192 4.22 9.37 -9.39
C LEU A 192 3.45 10.60 -8.92
N ALA A 193 4.16 11.57 -8.32
CA ALA A 193 3.57 12.78 -7.78
C ALA A 193 3.36 13.82 -8.90
N ALA A 194 2.10 14.10 -9.22
CA ALA A 194 1.75 14.95 -10.36
C ALA A 194 1.85 16.45 -10.06
N HIS A 195 1.53 16.88 -8.83
CA HIS A 195 1.51 18.31 -8.47
C HIS A 195 2.03 18.61 -7.06
N PRO A 196 2.66 19.78 -6.85
CA PRO A 196 2.99 20.26 -5.51
C PRO A 196 1.71 20.67 -4.77
N GLY A 197 1.65 20.43 -3.46
CA GLY A 197 0.51 20.81 -2.61
C GLY A 197 -0.63 19.79 -2.51
N ALA A 198 -0.50 18.61 -3.12
CA ALA A 198 -1.50 17.54 -3.02
C ALA A 198 -1.72 17.08 -1.58
N ARG A 199 -2.88 17.41 -1.02
CA ARG A 199 -3.48 16.56 0.02
C ARG A 199 -4.15 15.40 -0.70
N LEU A 200 -4.16 14.25 -0.05
CA LEU A 200 -4.88 13.09 -0.57
C LEU A 200 -6.19 13.02 0.20
N GLU A 201 -7.27 13.50 -0.39
CA GLU A 201 -8.61 13.46 0.19
C GLU A 201 -9.42 12.33 -0.43
N LYS A 202 -9.26 12.10 -1.73
CA LYS A 202 -9.98 11.05 -2.46
C LYS A 202 -9.05 10.23 -3.36
N ALA A 203 -9.15 8.91 -3.23
CA ALA A 203 -8.40 7.96 -4.04
C ALA A 203 -9.32 7.07 -4.89
N LEU A 204 -8.99 6.89 -6.17
CA LEU A 204 -9.59 5.87 -7.02
C LEU A 204 -8.73 4.60 -6.96
N VAL A 205 -9.20 3.55 -6.30
CA VAL A 205 -8.50 2.27 -6.21
C VAL A 205 -9.01 1.36 -7.33
N CYS A 206 -8.19 1.18 -8.37
CA CYS A 206 -8.53 0.30 -9.49
C CYS A 206 -7.93 -1.09 -9.24
N ALA A 207 -8.78 -2.09 -9.01
CA ALA A 207 -8.32 -3.44 -8.72
C ALA A 207 -9.00 -4.46 -9.62
N ALA A 208 -8.21 -5.31 -10.27
CA ALA A 208 -8.72 -6.47 -11.00
C ALA A 208 -9.12 -7.58 -10.02
N SER A 209 -10.17 -8.34 -10.34
CA SER A 209 -10.59 -9.47 -9.50
C SER A 209 -9.57 -10.60 -9.55
N GLY A 210 -8.68 -10.65 -8.57
CA GLY A 210 -7.60 -11.64 -8.45
C GLY A 210 -6.67 -11.34 -7.28
N GLU A 211 -5.71 -12.22 -7.01
CA GLU A 211 -4.75 -12.06 -5.90
C GLU A 211 -3.94 -10.75 -5.98
N PRO A 212 -3.42 -10.33 -7.15
CA PRO A 212 -2.71 -9.06 -7.26
C PRO A 212 -3.57 -7.86 -6.87
N GLY A 213 -4.87 -7.88 -7.23
CA GLY A 213 -5.80 -6.83 -6.84
C GLY A 213 -6.02 -6.72 -5.34
N LYS A 214 -5.75 -7.78 -4.57
CA LYS A 214 -5.79 -7.71 -3.11
C LYS A 214 -4.62 -6.90 -2.57
N ASP A 215 -3.43 -7.05 -3.14
CA ASP A 215 -2.25 -6.26 -2.77
C ASP A 215 -2.48 -4.77 -3.02
N ASP A 216 -3.11 -4.43 -4.15
CA ASP A 216 -3.52 -3.05 -4.50
C ASP A 216 -4.38 -2.44 -3.39
N VAL A 217 -5.43 -3.15 -2.99
CA VAL A 217 -6.36 -2.73 -1.94
C VAL A 217 -5.69 -2.64 -0.57
N LEU A 218 -4.87 -3.64 -0.22
CA LEU A 218 -4.23 -3.72 1.09
C LEU A 218 -3.18 -2.62 1.26
N PHE A 219 -2.34 -2.38 0.25
CA PHE A 219 -1.35 -1.32 0.30
C PHE A 219 -2.00 0.06 0.25
N ALA A 220 -3.01 0.26 -0.62
CA ALA A 220 -3.77 1.51 -0.67
C ALA A 220 -4.40 1.81 0.71
N GLY A 221 -5.07 0.84 1.34
CA GLY A 221 -5.63 1.01 2.68
C GLY A 221 -4.58 1.32 3.75
N ARG A 222 -3.41 0.65 3.69
CA ARG A 222 -2.28 0.93 4.60
C ARG A 222 -1.76 2.36 4.45
N LEU A 223 -1.74 2.91 3.25
CA LEU A 223 -1.28 4.28 2.98
C LEU A 223 -2.36 5.32 3.34
N LEU A 224 -3.56 5.16 2.77
CA LEU A 224 -4.66 6.14 2.82
C LEU A 224 -5.19 6.39 4.23
N ARG A 225 -5.14 5.38 5.11
CA ARG A 225 -5.55 5.54 6.52
C ARG A 225 -4.79 6.63 7.27
N HIS A 226 -3.54 6.88 6.88
CA HIS A 226 -2.69 7.83 7.59
C HIS A 226 -3.04 9.27 7.22
N VAL A 227 -3.62 9.47 6.04
CA VAL A 227 -4.01 10.79 5.53
C VAL A 227 -5.50 11.09 5.73
N GLY A 228 -6.29 10.13 6.21
CA GLY A 228 -7.73 10.30 6.40
C GLY A 228 -8.51 10.38 5.08
N ALA A 229 -7.94 9.83 4.00
CA ALA A 229 -8.57 9.85 2.68
C ALA A 229 -9.77 8.91 2.60
N GLN A 230 -10.67 9.22 1.68
CA GLN A 230 -11.74 8.33 1.23
C GLN A 230 -11.30 7.60 -0.05
N ALA A 231 -11.91 6.45 -0.31
CA ALA A 231 -11.61 5.67 -1.50
C ALA A 231 -12.87 5.32 -2.29
N LYS A 232 -12.72 5.26 -3.62
CA LYS A 232 -13.63 4.57 -4.52
C LYS A 232 -12.92 3.33 -5.06
N LEU A 233 -13.42 2.14 -4.74
CA LEU A 233 -12.95 0.88 -5.28
C LEU A 233 -13.66 0.58 -6.60
N LEU A 234 -12.91 0.56 -7.70
CA LEU A 234 -13.42 0.32 -9.04
C LEU A 234 -12.86 -0.99 -9.60
N THR A 235 -13.75 -1.88 -10.03
CA THR A 235 -13.40 -3.07 -10.83
C THR A 235 -14.09 -2.99 -12.19
N VAL A 236 -13.32 -3.05 -13.26
CA VAL A 236 -13.83 -3.06 -14.63
C VAL A 236 -13.78 -4.47 -15.20
N VAL A 237 -14.91 -4.95 -15.70
CA VAL A 237 -15.08 -6.28 -16.27
C VAL A 237 -15.32 -6.18 -17.77
N ASN A 238 -14.69 -7.06 -18.54
CA ASN A 238 -14.89 -7.10 -19.98
C ASN A 238 -16.07 -8.04 -20.28
N GLY A 239 -17.12 -7.53 -20.92
CA GLY A 239 -18.44 -8.18 -21.03
C GLY A 239 -18.52 -9.43 -21.92
N ALA A 240 -17.39 -9.99 -22.37
CA ALA A 240 -17.38 -11.05 -23.38
C ALA A 240 -17.64 -12.48 -22.85
N SER A 241 -17.64 -12.73 -21.53
CA SER A 241 -17.86 -14.10 -21.00
C SER A 241 -18.30 -14.17 -19.54
N ASN A 242 -19.25 -13.35 -19.10
CA ASN A 242 -19.73 -13.37 -17.71
C ASN A 242 -20.61 -14.60 -17.42
N SER A 243 -20.00 -15.73 -17.07
CA SER A 243 -20.71 -16.80 -16.36
C SER A 243 -21.16 -16.29 -14.98
N GLU A 244 -22.24 -16.83 -14.43
CA GLU A 244 -22.70 -16.47 -13.07
C GLU A 244 -21.60 -16.62 -12.02
N TYR A 245 -20.73 -17.63 -12.19
CA TYR A 245 -19.58 -17.85 -11.32
C TYR A 245 -18.59 -16.67 -11.34
N GLN A 246 -18.26 -16.14 -12.51
CA GLN A 246 -17.35 -15.00 -12.62
C GLN A 246 -17.95 -13.76 -11.97
N ARG A 247 -19.24 -13.51 -12.19
CA ARG A 247 -19.96 -12.40 -11.56
C ARG A 247 -19.92 -12.50 -10.03
N GLN A 248 -20.28 -13.65 -9.47
CA GLN A 248 -20.20 -13.89 -8.02
C GLN A 248 -18.77 -13.77 -7.47
N HIS A 249 -17.75 -14.16 -8.25
CA HIS A 249 -16.36 -13.98 -7.85
C HIS A 249 -15.97 -12.50 -7.77
N ILE A 250 -16.36 -11.70 -8.77
CA ILE A 250 -16.10 -10.25 -8.80
C ILE A 250 -16.85 -9.53 -7.67
N GLU A 251 -18.13 -9.86 -7.46
CA GLU A 251 -18.93 -9.28 -6.37
C GLU A 251 -18.31 -9.59 -5.00
N ARG A 252 -17.86 -10.83 -4.78
CA ARG A 252 -17.13 -11.22 -3.55
C ARG A 252 -15.81 -10.47 -3.41
N PHE A 253 -15.07 -10.30 -4.49
CA PHE A 253 -13.81 -9.56 -4.48
C PHE A 253 -14.03 -8.08 -4.10
N ILE A 254 -15.00 -7.41 -4.74
CA ILE A 254 -15.36 -6.01 -4.45
C ILE A 254 -15.82 -5.85 -2.99
N ALA A 255 -16.70 -6.75 -2.51
CA ALA A 255 -17.18 -6.70 -1.12
C ALA A 255 -16.02 -6.90 -0.13
N GLY A 256 -15.15 -7.88 -0.38
CA GLY A 256 -13.96 -8.11 0.43
C GLY A 256 -12.96 -6.94 0.39
N GLY A 257 -12.82 -6.29 -0.77
CA GLY A 257 -11.95 -5.12 -0.92
C GLY A 257 -12.46 -3.92 -0.13
N ARG A 258 -13.76 -3.65 -0.23
CA ARG A 258 -14.43 -2.62 0.57
C ARG A 258 -14.25 -2.86 2.08
N HIS A 259 -14.55 -4.07 2.56
CA HIS A 259 -14.35 -4.41 3.96
C HIS A 259 -12.89 -4.25 4.40
N SER A 260 -11.94 -4.58 3.52
CA SER A 260 -10.51 -4.44 3.83
C SER A 260 -10.09 -2.97 3.98
N LEU A 261 -10.60 -2.07 3.12
CA LEU A 261 -10.35 -0.64 3.21
C LEU A 261 -11.05 0.00 4.43
N GLU A 262 -12.30 -0.34 4.68
CA GLU A 262 -13.05 0.15 5.85
C GLU A 262 -12.38 -0.28 7.16
N ARG A 263 -11.82 -1.50 7.22
CA ARG A 263 -11.01 -1.97 8.36
C ARG A 263 -9.74 -1.13 8.57
N PHE A 264 -9.17 -0.58 7.49
CA PHE A 264 -8.07 0.39 7.62
C PHE A 264 -8.55 1.77 8.09
N GLY A 265 -9.86 2.00 8.23
CA GLY A 265 -10.44 3.30 8.54
C GLY A 265 -10.58 4.20 7.32
N VAL A 266 -10.62 3.61 6.12
CA VAL A 266 -10.77 4.32 4.84
C VAL A 266 -12.23 4.18 4.38
N PRO A 267 -13.07 5.24 4.48
CA PRO A 267 -14.43 5.20 3.97
C PRO A 267 -14.41 4.86 2.48
N THR A 268 -15.18 3.85 2.09
CA THR A 268 -15.05 3.25 0.75
C THR A 268 -16.39 3.06 0.06
N GLU A 269 -16.52 3.68 -1.10
CA GLU A 269 -17.54 3.32 -2.10
C GLU A 269 -16.98 2.25 -3.05
N SER A 270 -17.83 1.40 -3.60
CA SER A 270 -17.40 0.36 -4.53
C SER A 270 -18.30 0.26 -5.75
N GLU A 271 -17.70 0.13 -6.94
CA GLU A 271 -18.41 0.09 -8.21
C GLU A 271 -17.83 -0.99 -9.13
N ILE A 272 -18.71 -1.72 -9.82
CA ILE A 272 -18.35 -2.65 -10.91
C ILE A 272 -18.83 -2.03 -12.22
N ARG A 273 -17.94 -1.90 -13.20
CA ARG A 273 -18.29 -1.40 -14.56
C ARG A 273 -18.04 -2.45 -15.62
N ASN A 274 -18.89 -2.45 -16.64
CA ASN A 274 -18.68 -3.24 -17.85
C ASN A 274 -18.02 -2.36 -18.91
N GLY A 275 -16.85 -2.76 -19.41
CA GLY A 275 -16.15 -1.98 -20.42
C GLY A 275 -14.69 -2.36 -20.58
N HIS A 276 -13.95 -1.53 -21.31
CA HIS A 276 -12.50 -1.67 -21.43
C HIS A 276 -11.80 -0.98 -20.25
N PRO A 277 -11.01 -1.67 -19.40
CA PRO A 277 -10.47 -1.11 -18.16
C PRO A 277 -9.76 0.22 -18.33
N GLN A 278 -8.94 0.38 -19.37
CA GLN A 278 -8.26 1.63 -19.64
C GLN A 278 -9.22 2.80 -19.86
N THR A 279 -10.29 2.60 -20.63
CA THR A 279 -11.24 3.65 -20.98
C THR A 279 -12.02 4.09 -19.74
N GLU A 280 -12.60 3.12 -19.04
CA GLU A 280 -13.41 3.36 -17.83
C GLU A 280 -12.62 4.05 -16.71
N ILE A 281 -11.36 3.66 -16.50
CA ILE A 281 -10.50 4.28 -15.48
C ILE A 281 -10.16 5.71 -15.87
N ILE A 282 -9.80 5.96 -17.13
CA ILE A 282 -9.46 7.32 -17.61
C ILE A 282 -10.69 8.23 -17.52
N GLU A 283 -11.86 7.75 -17.91
CA GLU A 283 -13.11 8.51 -17.80
C GLU A 283 -13.42 8.85 -16.35
N GLU A 284 -13.20 7.92 -15.42
CA GLU A 284 -13.40 8.17 -14.01
C GLU A 284 -12.42 9.21 -13.45
N ILE A 285 -11.14 9.13 -13.81
CA ILE A 285 -10.14 10.13 -13.41
C ILE A 285 -10.49 11.52 -13.98
N LYS A 286 -10.97 11.59 -15.22
CA LYS A 286 -11.33 12.84 -15.91
C LYS A 286 -12.51 13.57 -15.29
N LYS A 287 -13.32 12.92 -14.45
CA LYS A 287 -14.34 13.60 -13.64
C LYS A 287 -13.72 14.60 -12.65
N GLY A 288 -12.42 14.47 -12.35
CA GLY A 288 -11.64 15.44 -11.59
C GLY A 288 -11.85 15.37 -10.08
N GLU A 289 -12.39 14.25 -9.58
CA GLU A 289 -12.74 14.08 -8.17
C GLU A 289 -11.63 13.41 -7.33
N PHE A 290 -10.55 12.95 -7.96
CA PHE A 290 -9.52 12.12 -7.32
C PHE A 290 -8.14 12.76 -7.33
N ASP A 291 -7.49 12.79 -6.17
CA ASP A 291 -6.11 13.27 -6.01
C ASP A 291 -5.10 12.16 -6.34
N LEU A 292 -5.52 10.90 -6.16
CA LEU A 292 -4.71 9.71 -6.37
C LEU A 292 -5.51 8.65 -7.14
N ALA A 293 -4.92 8.06 -8.16
CA ALA A 293 -5.36 6.78 -8.70
C ALA A 293 -4.36 5.68 -8.35
N VAL A 294 -4.87 4.57 -7.81
CA VAL A 294 -4.10 3.37 -7.47
C VAL A 294 -4.31 2.33 -8.55
N LEU A 295 -3.21 1.79 -9.06
CA LEU A 295 -3.17 0.78 -10.11
C LEU A 295 -2.22 -0.34 -9.68
N GLY A 296 -2.57 -1.58 -10.01
CA GLY A 296 -1.61 -2.68 -9.91
C GLY A 296 -0.50 -2.55 -10.95
N ALA A 297 0.74 -2.85 -10.52
CA ALA A 297 1.86 -2.98 -11.43
C ALA A 297 1.62 -4.16 -12.38
N PRO A 298 2.01 -4.05 -13.66
CA PRO A 298 2.08 -5.20 -14.54
C PRO A 298 2.94 -6.30 -13.91
N LEU A 299 2.51 -7.54 -14.09
CA LEU A 299 3.29 -8.68 -13.64
C LEU A 299 4.60 -8.75 -14.44
N PRO A 300 5.72 -9.14 -13.81
CA PRO A 300 6.96 -9.35 -14.54
C PRO A 300 6.74 -10.38 -15.66
N ASP A 301 7.36 -10.14 -16.81
CA ASP A 301 7.39 -11.11 -17.89
C ASP A 301 8.28 -12.33 -17.54
N ARG A 302 8.45 -13.25 -18.48
CA ARG A 302 9.27 -14.46 -18.28
C ARG A 302 10.74 -14.16 -17.96
N ASP A 303 11.22 -13.00 -18.37
CA ASP A 303 12.59 -12.54 -18.12
C ASP A 303 12.68 -11.70 -16.83
N GLY A 304 11.60 -11.62 -16.06
CA GLY A 304 11.50 -10.87 -14.82
C GLY A 304 11.43 -9.35 -15.03
N ARG A 305 11.17 -8.89 -16.26
CA ARG A 305 11.06 -7.46 -16.58
C ARG A 305 9.65 -6.97 -16.35
N VAL A 306 9.52 -5.84 -15.66
CA VAL A 306 8.26 -5.13 -15.51
C VAL A 306 8.07 -4.24 -16.73
N SER A 307 7.02 -4.49 -17.51
CA SER A 307 6.66 -3.61 -18.63
C SER A 307 5.28 -2.99 -18.44
N ILE A 308 5.26 -1.67 -18.28
CA ILE A 308 4.08 -0.81 -18.22
C ILE A 308 3.51 -0.70 -19.63
N THR A 309 2.55 -1.57 -19.92
CA THR A 309 1.81 -1.57 -21.19
C THR A 309 0.31 -1.47 -20.94
N ARG A 310 -0.43 -1.09 -21.99
CA ARG A 310 -1.90 -1.12 -22.03
C ARG A 310 -2.52 -0.18 -20.98
N VAL A 311 -3.17 -0.73 -19.95
CA VAL A 311 -4.01 0.02 -19.00
C VAL A 311 -3.18 1.04 -18.24
N VAL A 312 -2.08 0.61 -17.61
CA VAL A 312 -1.25 1.51 -16.79
C VAL A 312 -0.61 2.61 -17.64
N GLU A 313 -0.11 2.25 -18.84
CA GLU A 313 0.42 3.21 -19.80
C GLU A 313 -0.64 4.24 -20.23
N GLY A 314 -1.84 3.76 -20.58
CA GLY A 314 -2.94 4.60 -21.00
C GLY A 314 -3.37 5.57 -19.91
N VAL A 315 -3.47 5.09 -18.67
CA VAL A 315 -3.81 5.92 -17.50
C VAL A 315 -2.68 6.93 -17.23
N MET A 316 -1.41 6.52 -17.24
CA MET A 316 -0.27 7.44 -17.12
C MET A 316 -0.32 8.56 -18.17
N LYS A 317 -0.66 8.27 -19.43
CA LYS A 317 -0.73 9.33 -20.44
C LYS A 317 -1.91 10.31 -20.23
N ASN A 318 -2.93 9.92 -19.46
CA ASN A 318 -4.20 10.65 -19.36
C ASN A 318 -4.58 11.05 -17.93
N ALA A 319 -3.73 10.81 -16.93
CA ALA A 319 -4.03 11.08 -15.53
C ALA A 319 -4.14 12.59 -15.21
N GLY A 320 -3.66 13.46 -16.09
CA GLY A 320 -3.68 14.91 -15.89
C GLY A 320 -2.92 15.30 -14.63
N ASN A 321 -3.62 15.90 -13.67
CA ASN A 321 -3.07 16.29 -12.37
C ASN A 321 -3.24 15.23 -11.28
N CYS A 322 -3.86 14.09 -11.57
CA CYS A 322 -4.02 13.01 -10.60
C CYS A 322 -2.67 12.31 -10.37
N SER A 323 -2.24 12.18 -9.12
CA SER A 323 -1.06 11.38 -8.80
C SER A 323 -1.34 9.90 -9.01
N LEU A 324 -0.32 9.10 -9.30
CA LEU A 324 -0.49 7.67 -9.58
C LEU A 324 0.32 6.81 -8.61
N LEU A 325 -0.35 5.91 -7.89
CA LEU A 325 0.28 4.88 -7.10
C LEU A 325 0.24 3.55 -7.85
N ILE A 326 1.41 3.04 -8.21
CA ILE A 326 1.60 1.76 -8.87
C ILE A 326 2.04 0.73 -7.81
N VAL A 327 1.17 -0.23 -7.52
CA VAL A 327 1.36 -1.23 -6.47
C VAL A 327 1.92 -2.51 -7.05
N ARG A 328 3.15 -2.87 -6.67
CA ARG A 328 3.69 -4.21 -6.94
C ARG A 328 2.98 -5.27 -6.10
N SER A 329 2.56 -6.35 -6.76
CA SER A 329 2.05 -7.55 -6.07
C SER A 329 3.19 -8.43 -5.58
N HIS A 330 3.00 -9.02 -4.39
CA HIS A 330 3.92 -10.00 -3.80
C HIS A 330 3.47 -11.45 -4.03
N SER A 331 2.28 -11.67 -4.59
CA SER A 331 1.67 -13.00 -4.77
C SER A 331 2.38 -13.90 -5.78
N PHE A 332 3.31 -13.37 -6.58
CA PHE A 332 4.05 -14.11 -7.62
C PHE A 332 5.38 -14.71 -7.15
N ARG A 333 5.67 -14.64 -5.85
CA ARG A 333 6.86 -15.26 -5.29
C ARG A 333 6.60 -16.74 -5.02
N LYS A 334 7.17 -17.60 -5.85
CA LYS A 334 7.46 -19.01 -5.52
C LYS A 334 8.81 -19.10 -4.84
#